data_AF-A0A3D5KMW1-F1
#
_entry.id   AF-A0A3D5KMW1-F1
#
_cell.length_a   1.000
_cell.length_b   1.000
_cell.length_c   1.000
_cell.angle_alpha   90.00
_cell.angle_beta   90.00
_cell.angle_gamma   90.00
#
_symmetry.space_group_name_H-M   'P 1'
#
loop_
_entity.id
_entity.type
_entity.pdbx_description
1 polymer ?
#
loop_
_entity_poly.entity_id
_entity_poly.type
_entity_poly.pdbx_seq_one_letter_code
_entity_poly.pdbx_strand_id
1 'polypeptide(L)'
;MAYLREEKENLEVSYPIKILWDKIPKALEKLKWTTEEKEEAKFHLTVKTKGAFLSYSSTMMIDLIVVDKNTTKMSIAAETPVTTITSIADYGRTRERIDMFVTTLAKLMETPKKNASQNQST
;
A
#
# COMPACT_ATOMS: atom_id res chain seq x y z
N MET A 1 4.01 -7.61 -27.86
CA MET A 1 4.87 -7.93 -26.69
C MET A 1 4.35 -7.15 -25.50
N ALA A 2 4.12 -7.83 -24.38
CA ALA A 2 3.85 -7.18 -23.10
C ALA A 2 5.18 -6.98 -22.36
N TYR A 3 5.34 -5.85 -21.69
CA TYR A 3 6.51 -5.52 -20.87
C TYR A 3 6.05 -5.01 -19.51
N LEU A 4 6.87 -5.22 -18.49
CA LEU A 4 6.61 -4.79 -17.11
C LEU A 4 7.11 -3.36 -16.93
N ARG A 5 6.24 -2.48 -16.43
CA ARG A 5 6.66 -1.20 -15.86
C ARG A 5 6.78 -1.37 -14.35
N GLU A 6 7.97 -1.14 -13.83
CA GLU A 6 8.30 -1.21 -12.40
C GLU A 6 8.48 0.20 -11.84
N GLU A 7 7.82 0.48 -10.73
CA GLU A 7 8.05 1.69 -9.93
C GLU A 7 8.37 1.26 -8.51
N LYS A 8 9.39 1.86 -7.89
CA LYS A 8 9.80 1.55 -6.53
C LYS A 8 9.94 2.81 -5.69
N GLU A 9 9.37 2.78 -4.51
CA GLU A 9 9.41 3.86 -3.53
C GLU A 9 9.83 3.31 -2.17
N ASN A 10 10.78 3.98 -1.51
CA ASN A 10 11.21 3.63 -0.16
C ASN A 10 10.84 4.78 0.78
N LEU A 11 10.13 4.47 1.85
CA LEU A 11 9.63 5.43 2.82
C LEU A 11 10.11 5.02 4.22
N GLU A 12 10.60 5.97 5.00
CA GLU A 12 10.86 5.76 6.42
C GLU A 12 9.70 6.35 7.22
N VAL A 13 9.13 5.53 8.09
CA VAL A 13 7.91 5.87 8.82
C VAL A 13 8.16 5.71 10.31
N SER A 14 7.91 6.77 11.09
CA SER A 14 8.08 6.79 12.55
C SER A 14 6.92 6.07 13.29
N TYR A 15 6.62 4.83 12.90
CA TYR A 15 5.72 3.94 13.64
C TYR A 15 6.37 2.55 13.86
N PRO A 16 6.07 1.87 14.98
CA PRO A 16 6.43 0.48 15.18
C PRO A 16 5.84 -0.43 14.11
N ILE A 17 6.62 -1.41 13.65
CA ILE A 17 6.25 -2.31 12.54
C ILE A 17 4.91 -3.01 12.74
N LYS A 18 4.59 -3.41 13.98
CA LYS A 18 3.32 -4.09 14.31
C LYS A 18 2.11 -3.20 14.02
N ILE A 19 2.18 -1.92 14.39
CA ILE A 19 1.09 -0.97 14.16
C ILE A 19 0.89 -0.77 12.66
N LEU A 20 2.00 -0.61 11.93
CA LEU A 20 1.97 -0.45 10.48
C LEU A 20 1.38 -1.70 9.80
N TRP A 21 1.86 -2.88 10.18
CA TRP A 21 1.41 -4.17 9.65
C TRP A 21 -0.08 -4.43 9.87
N ASP A 22 -0.62 -4.08 11.05
CA ASP A 22 -2.05 -4.24 11.36
C ASP A 22 -2.95 -3.28 10.55
N LYS A 23 -2.38 -2.18 10.05
CA LYS A 23 -3.10 -1.12 9.35
C LYS A 23 -3.08 -1.29 7.84
N ILE A 24 -2.07 -1.98 7.29
CA ILE A 24 -1.95 -2.28 5.87
C ILE A 24 -3.20 -3.02 5.34
N PRO A 25 -3.67 -4.14 5.92
CA PRO A 25 -4.87 -4.83 5.43
C PRO A 25 -6.11 -3.93 5.38
N LYS A 26 -6.25 -3.00 6.34
CA LYS A 26 -7.36 -2.04 6.36
C LYS A 26 -7.25 -1.01 5.25
N ALA A 27 -6.04 -0.61 4.87
CA ALA A 27 -5.81 0.25 3.72
C ALA A 27 -6.20 -0.46 2.42
N LEU A 28 -5.83 -1.74 2.28
CA LEU A 28 -6.18 -2.57 1.12
C LEU A 28 -7.69 -2.76 0.98
N GLU A 29 -8.38 -3.02 2.07
CA GLU A 29 -9.85 -3.15 2.09
C GLU A 29 -10.54 -1.87 1.60
N LYS A 30 -10.10 -0.70 2.07
CA LYS A 30 -10.63 0.60 1.60
C LYS A 30 -10.41 0.82 0.11
N LEU A 31 -9.26 0.38 -0.40
CA LEU A 31 -8.92 0.47 -1.82
C LEU A 31 -9.58 -0.63 -2.66
N LYS A 32 -10.24 -1.61 -2.01
CA LYS A 32 -10.80 -2.81 -2.63
C LYS A 32 -9.74 -3.59 -3.43
N TRP A 33 -8.54 -3.66 -2.88
CA TRP A 33 -7.42 -4.42 -3.44
C TRP A 33 -7.32 -5.79 -2.75
N THR A 34 -6.73 -6.76 -3.44
CA THR A 34 -6.71 -8.16 -2.99
C THR A 34 -5.29 -8.56 -2.61
N THR A 35 -5.12 -9.13 -1.41
CA THR A 35 -3.85 -9.77 -1.03
C THR A 35 -3.67 -11.07 -1.82
N GLU A 36 -2.56 -11.21 -2.53
CA GLU A 36 -2.19 -12.45 -3.22
C GLU A 36 -1.29 -13.31 -2.32
N GLU A 37 -0.33 -12.69 -1.63
CA GLU A 37 0.61 -13.39 -0.76
C GLU A 37 0.89 -12.56 0.49
N LYS A 38 1.03 -13.24 1.64
CA LYS A 38 1.32 -12.62 2.93
C LYS A 38 2.34 -13.49 3.68
N GLU A 39 3.57 -13.02 3.76
CA GLU A 39 4.62 -13.64 4.56
C GLU A 39 4.83 -12.87 5.86
N GLU A 40 4.12 -13.26 6.92
CA GLU A 40 4.20 -12.57 8.22
C GLU A 40 5.60 -12.63 8.84
N ALA A 41 6.35 -13.71 8.61
CA ALA A 41 7.70 -13.86 9.14
C ALA A 41 8.70 -12.83 8.57
N LYS A 42 8.47 -12.37 7.34
CA LYS A 42 9.31 -11.38 6.66
C LYS A 42 8.67 -9.98 6.62
N PHE A 43 7.45 -9.83 7.14
CA PHE A 43 6.61 -8.64 6.93
C PHE A 43 6.54 -8.22 5.46
N HIS A 44 6.39 -9.22 4.58
CA HIS A 44 6.28 -9.06 3.14
C HIS A 44 4.84 -9.33 2.69
N LEU A 45 4.32 -8.49 1.79
CA LEU A 45 2.97 -8.57 1.29
C LEU A 45 2.92 -8.30 -0.21
N THR A 46 2.32 -9.22 -0.96
CA THR A 46 2.02 -9.05 -2.38
C THR A 46 0.53 -8.80 -2.56
N VAL A 47 0.19 -7.76 -3.32
CA VAL A 47 -1.16 -7.24 -3.47
C VAL A 47 -1.47 -7.00 -4.93
N LYS A 48 -2.64 -7.47 -5.39
CA LYS A 48 -3.19 -7.09 -6.68
C LYS A 48 -4.02 -5.82 -6.55
N THR A 49 -3.62 -4.77 -7.26
CA THR A 49 -4.41 -3.54 -7.33
C THR A 49 -5.63 -3.75 -8.22
N LYS A 50 -6.69 -2.99 -7.94
CA LYS A 50 -7.88 -3.01 -8.79
C LYS A 50 -7.57 -2.31 -10.12
N GLY A 51 -7.74 -3.02 -11.24
CA GLY A 51 -7.69 -2.41 -12.57
C GLY A 51 -8.83 -1.41 -12.77
N ALA A 52 -8.55 -0.30 -13.46
CA ALA A 52 -9.57 0.64 -13.95
C ALA A 52 -9.80 0.47 -15.46
N PHE A 53 -10.86 1.08 -16.01
CA PHE A 53 -11.16 1.02 -17.44
C PHE A 53 -9.92 1.42 -18.28
N LEU A 54 -9.47 0.53 -19.16
CA LEU A 54 -8.25 0.63 -19.99
C LEU A 54 -6.89 0.64 -19.26
N SER A 55 -6.84 0.35 -17.95
CA SER A 55 -5.59 0.13 -17.21
C SER A 55 -5.55 -1.25 -16.58
N TYR A 56 -4.42 -1.91 -16.70
CA TYR A 56 -4.22 -3.22 -16.09
C TYR A 56 -4.13 -3.10 -14.57
N SER A 57 -4.46 -4.19 -13.88
CA SER A 57 -4.09 -4.34 -12.47
C SER A 57 -2.57 -4.37 -12.35
N SER A 58 -2.05 -3.73 -11.32
CA SER A 58 -0.64 -3.84 -10.93
C SER A 58 -0.48 -4.88 -9.83
N THR A 59 0.65 -5.58 -9.82
CA THR A 59 1.11 -6.34 -8.67
C THR A 59 1.98 -5.41 -7.83
N MET A 60 1.63 -5.22 -6.57
CA MET A 60 2.35 -4.36 -5.65
C MET A 60 2.94 -5.19 -4.52
N MET A 61 4.24 -5.04 -4.30
CA MET A 61 5.02 -5.69 -3.26
C MET A 61 5.32 -4.67 -2.16
N ILE A 62 5.02 -5.02 -0.92
CA ILE A 62 5.27 -4.18 0.26
C ILE A 62 6.16 -4.95 1.22
N ASP A 63 7.32 -4.38 1.53
CA ASP A 63 8.28 -4.90 2.49
C ASP A 63 8.41 -3.95 3.67
N LEU A 64 8.33 -4.47 4.89
CA LEU A 64 8.60 -3.70 6.10
C LEU A 64 9.87 -4.20 6.80
N ILE A 65 10.76 -3.28 7.14
CA ILE A 65 12.00 -3.56 7.86
C ILE A 65 12.03 -2.68 9.11
N VAL A 66 12.28 -3.29 10.27
CA VAL A 66 12.48 -2.56 11.52
C VAL A 66 13.82 -1.83 11.46
N VAL A 67 13.79 -0.50 11.60
CA VAL A 67 15.02 0.31 11.72
C VAL A 67 15.36 0.51 13.19
N ASP A 68 14.35 0.86 14.00
CA ASP A 68 14.47 0.94 15.45
C ASP A 68 13.11 0.57 16.12
N LYS A 69 12.98 0.72 17.45
CA LYS A 69 11.77 0.32 18.18
C LYS A 69 10.49 1.07 17.74
N ASN A 70 10.64 2.29 17.23
CA ASN A 70 9.56 3.19 16.85
C ASN A 70 9.58 3.57 15.37
N THR A 71 10.60 3.17 14.61
CA THR A 71 10.79 3.51 13.21
C THR A 71 10.84 2.25 12.35
N THR A 72 10.04 2.24 11.30
CA THR A 72 9.95 1.18 10.31
C THR A 72 10.24 1.75 8.93
N LYS A 73 11.11 1.09 8.17
CA LYS A 73 11.31 1.37 6.75
C LYS A 73 10.34 0.52 5.95
N MET A 74 9.54 1.17 5.12
CA MET A 74 8.60 0.55 4.20
C MET A 74 9.12 0.70 2.77
N SER A 75 9.32 -0.40 2.07
CA SER A 75 9.63 -0.40 0.65
C SER A 75 8.39 -0.85 -0.11
N ILE A 76 7.98 -0.08 -1.10
CA ILE A 76 6.84 -0.39 -1.96
C ILE A 76 7.37 -0.49 -3.38
N ALA A 77 7.08 -1.59 -4.06
CA ALA A 77 7.33 -1.74 -5.48
C ALA A 77 6.01 -2.10 -6.16
N ALA A 78 5.77 -1.57 -7.35
CA ALA A 78 4.59 -1.89 -8.12
C ALA A 78 4.97 -2.19 -9.57
N GLU A 79 4.45 -3.30 -10.07
CA GLU A 79 4.67 -3.79 -11.42
C GLU A 79 3.35 -3.80 -12.16
N THR A 80 3.32 -3.20 -13.35
CA THR A 80 2.12 -3.21 -14.20
C THR A 80 2.44 -3.86 -15.53
N PRO A 81 1.77 -4.96 -15.90
CA PRO A 81 1.91 -5.54 -17.23
C PRO A 81 1.24 -4.61 -18.23
N VAL A 82 2.03 -4.04 -19.14
CA VAL A 82 1.54 -3.15 -20.19
C VAL A 82 1.94 -3.67 -21.57
N THR A 83 1.16 -3.34 -22.58
CA THR A 83 1.50 -3.52 -23.99
C THR A 83 2.03 -2.21 -24.55
N THR A 84 2.59 -2.23 -25.75
CA THR A 84 3.08 -1.01 -26.43
C THR A 84 2.07 0.13 -26.41
N ILE A 85 0.81 -0.16 -26.74
CA ILE A 85 -0.28 0.83 -26.81
C ILE A 85 -0.72 1.28 -25.40
N THR A 86 -0.86 0.33 -24.47
CA THR A 86 -1.37 0.65 -23.12
C THR A 86 -0.31 1.24 -22.20
N SER A 87 0.98 1.18 -22.56
CA SER A 87 2.06 1.80 -21.80
C SER A 87 2.00 3.32 -21.73
N ILE A 88 1.40 3.95 -22.75
CA ILE A 88 1.12 5.39 -22.79
C ILE A 88 -0.06 5.70 -21.86
N ALA A 89 -1.12 4.89 -21.91
CA ALA A 89 -2.30 5.05 -21.07
C ALA A 89 -2.04 4.79 -19.57
N ASP A 90 -1.09 3.93 -19.25
CA ASP A 90 -0.66 3.63 -17.87
C ASP A 90 0.55 4.47 -17.42
N TYR A 91 0.96 5.48 -18.21
CA TYR A 91 2.05 6.38 -17.80
C TYR A 91 1.65 7.17 -16.54
N GLY A 92 2.47 7.07 -15.50
CA GLY A 92 2.21 7.68 -14.18
C GLY A 92 1.21 6.93 -13.29
N ARG A 93 0.36 6.05 -13.84
CA ARG A 93 -0.68 5.35 -13.05
C ARG A 93 -0.11 4.37 -12.03
N THR A 94 1.02 3.72 -12.32
CA THR A 94 1.70 2.85 -11.36
C THR A 94 2.14 3.63 -10.11
N ARG A 95 2.67 4.84 -10.30
CA ARG A 95 3.02 5.75 -9.20
C ARG A 95 1.77 6.25 -8.47
N GLU A 96 0.72 6.64 -9.20
CA GLU A 96 -0.54 7.05 -8.57
C GLU A 96 -1.12 5.96 -7.65
N ARG A 97 -0.98 4.68 -8.01
CA ARG A 97 -1.39 3.56 -7.14
C ARG A 97 -0.56 3.54 -5.84
N ILE A 98 0.75 3.72 -5.92
CA ILE A 98 1.61 3.82 -4.72
C ILE A 98 1.17 5.01 -3.86
N ASP A 99 0.99 6.19 -4.47
CA ASP A 99 0.54 7.40 -3.77
C ASP A 99 -0.84 7.21 -3.09
N MET A 100 -1.78 6.54 -3.78
CA MET A 100 -3.10 6.20 -3.22
C MET A 100 -2.99 5.29 -2.01
N PHE A 101 -2.11 4.29 -2.06
CA PHE A 101 -1.86 3.38 -0.94
C PHE A 101 -1.27 4.13 0.24
N VAL A 102 -0.19 4.88 0.03
CA VAL A 102 0.50 5.66 1.07
C VAL A 102 -0.46 6.66 1.71
N THR A 103 -1.22 7.40 0.90
CA THR A 103 -2.22 8.37 1.40
C THR A 103 -3.31 7.71 2.22
N THR A 104 -3.80 6.54 1.78
CA THR A 104 -4.84 5.79 2.52
C THR A 104 -4.31 5.26 3.85
N LEU A 105 -3.08 4.75 3.84
CA LEU A 105 -2.41 4.28 5.04
C LEU A 105 -2.16 5.44 6.02
N ALA A 106 -1.62 6.57 5.55
CA ALA A 106 -1.42 7.78 6.36
C ALA A 106 -2.71 8.21 7.06
N LYS A 107 -3.84 8.30 6.34
CA LYS A 107 -5.15 8.63 6.93
C LYS A 107 -5.60 7.67 8.02
N LEU A 108 -5.28 6.37 7.89
CA LEU A 108 -5.58 5.34 8.90
C LEU A 108 -4.66 5.38 10.12
N MET A 109 -3.48 5.98 9.97
CA MET A 109 -2.50 6.21 11.04
C MET A 109 -2.78 7.52 11.77
N GLU A 110 -3.22 8.55 11.06
CA GLU A 110 -3.60 9.85 11.62
C GLU A 110 -4.89 9.83 12.42
N THR A 111 -5.78 8.85 12.21
CA THR A 111 -7.05 8.79 12.96
C THR A 111 -6.78 8.47 14.43
N PRO A 112 -6.87 9.45 15.36
CA PRO A 112 -6.88 9.13 16.78
C PRO A 112 -8.24 8.48 17.07
N LYS A 113 -8.35 7.73 18.16
CA LYS A 113 -9.63 7.25 18.70
C LYS A 113 -10.60 8.40 18.96
N LYS A 114 -11.27 8.93 17.94
CA LYS A 114 -12.38 9.86 18.08
C LYS A 114 -13.65 9.02 18.19
N ASN A 115 -13.80 8.26 19.30
CA ASN A 115 -15.01 7.54 19.75
C ASN A 115 -14.79 6.79 21.09
N ALA A 116 -14.06 7.36 22.05
CA ALA A 116 -13.93 6.77 23.40
C ALA A 116 -14.22 7.76 24.55
N SER A 117 -14.85 8.91 24.26
CA SER A 117 -15.17 9.91 25.29
C SER A 117 -16.40 10.73 24.89
N GLN A 118 -17.56 10.08 24.81
CA GLN A 118 -18.86 10.74 24.95
C GLN A 118 -19.89 9.66 25.28
N ASN A 119 -19.92 9.29 26.56
CA ASN A 119 -21.12 9.01 27.37
C ASN A 119 -20.68 8.40 28.70
N GLN A 120 -20.12 9.26 29.54
CA GLN A 120 -20.30 9.16 30.97
C GLN A 120 -20.99 10.45 31.42
N SER A 121 -22.11 10.28 32.11
CA SER A 121 -22.72 11.24 33.04
C SER A 121 -23.39 12.47 32.42
N THR A 122 -24.72 12.44 32.27
CA THR A 122 -25.70 12.82 33.32
C THR A 122 -27.09 12.38 32.90
#